data_AF-A0A520RSW2-F1
#
_entry.id   AF-A0A520RSW2-F1
#
_cell.length_a   1.000
_cell.length_b   1.000
_cell.length_c   1.000
_cell.angle_alpha   90.00
_cell.angle_beta   90.00
_cell.angle_gamma   90.00
#
_symmetry.space_group_name_H-M   'P 1'
#
loop_
_entity.id
_entity.type
_entity.pdbx_description
1 polymer ?
#
loop_
_entity_poly.entity_id
_entity_poly.type
_entity_poly.pdbx_seq_one_letter_code
_entity_poly.pdbx_strand_id
1 'polypeptide(L)'
;MPKLHLPARALAAAVLSSSLCFAAQADTLVDIYELALENDAQLKTQIAQYNADIELEKLALAPLLPQARAGYSFTDSENDSTRPNVVFNDDPLNPGFDQIDVTSVTETETDGYDVSLSQTLFDLSAWFGWRAGKEQTQQAEANLSAAQQDLIVRVVQAYFGVLRAQDNLRASQSQERAFERQLEQTRQRFEVGLIAITDV
;
A
#
# COMPACT_ATOMS: atom_id res chain seq x y z
N MET A 1 -51.17 4.90 -41.76
CA MET A 1 -49.89 4.27 -41.33
C MET A 1 -48.78 5.26 -41.68
N PRO A 2 -47.77 5.56 -40.84
CA PRO A 2 -47.16 4.75 -39.78
C PRO A 2 -47.07 5.47 -38.40
N LYS A 3 -46.44 4.78 -37.43
CA LYS A 3 -46.52 4.96 -35.97
C LYS A 3 -45.40 5.85 -35.43
N LEU A 4 -45.72 6.74 -34.48
CA LEU A 4 -44.75 7.53 -33.71
C LEU A 4 -44.41 6.78 -32.42
N HIS A 5 -43.19 6.25 -32.31
CA HIS A 5 -42.69 5.63 -31.07
C HIS A 5 -41.86 6.67 -30.30
N LEU A 6 -42.39 7.12 -29.16
CA LEU A 6 -41.67 7.96 -28.19
C LEU A 6 -40.65 7.11 -27.41
N PRO A 7 -39.40 7.59 -27.19
CA PRO A 7 -38.38 6.81 -26.51
C PRO A 7 -38.61 6.81 -24.99
N ALA A 8 -39.00 5.65 -24.48
CA ALA A 8 -39.10 5.28 -23.05
C ALA A 8 -37.79 5.40 -22.24
N ARG A 9 -36.74 6.03 -22.80
CA ARG A 9 -35.42 6.21 -22.16
C ARG A 9 -35.35 7.46 -21.29
N ALA A 10 -36.25 8.42 -21.48
CA ALA A 10 -36.28 9.66 -20.68
C ALA A 10 -36.90 9.47 -19.29
N LEU A 11 -37.75 8.45 -19.10
CA LEU A 11 -38.43 8.19 -17.82
C LEU A 11 -37.58 7.36 -16.84
N ALA A 12 -36.62 6.58 -17.34
CA ALA A 12 -35.73 5.78 -16.48
C ALA A 12 -34.61 6.62 -15.82
N ALA A 13 -34.22 7.73 -16.44
CA ALA A 13 -33.17 8.62 -15.91
C ALA A 13 -33.64 9.51 -14.75
N ALA A 14 -34.96 9.67 -14.57
CA ALA A 14 -35.53 10.50 -13.50
C ALA A 14 -35.71 9.74 -12.17
N VAL A 15 -35.71 8.40 -12.19
CA VAL A 15 -35.94 7.58 -10.98
C VAL A 15 -34.64 7.33 -10.21
N LEU A 16 -33.49 7.34 -10.88
CA LEU A 16 -32.17 7.13 -10.24
C LEU A 16 -31.67 8.36 -9.46
N SER A 17 -32.24 9.55 -9.66
CA SER A 17 -31.81 10.78 -8.99
C SER A 17 -32.51 11.04 -7.65
N SER A 18 -33.52 10.25 -7.29
CA SER A 18 -34.34 10.48 -6.07
C SER A 18 -33.96 9.57 -4.89
N SER A 19 -33.00 8.66 -5.06
CA SER A 19 -32.62 7.67 -4.04
C SER A 19 -31.41 8.06 -3.19
N LEU A 20 -30.78 9.22 -3.44
CA LEU A 20 -29.77 9.80 -2.55
C LEU A 20 -30.40 10.92 -1.70
N CYS A 21 -31.56 10.65 -1.10
CA CYS A 21 -31.89 11.31 0.16
C CYS A 21 -31.18 10.49 1.25
N PHE A 22 -29.85 10.64 1.33
CA PHE A 22 -29.15 10.26 2.54
C PHE A 22 -29.87 10.98 3.68
N ALA A 23 -30.29 10.19 4.66
CA ALA A 23 -30.85 10.74 5.87
C ALA A 23 -29.92 11.85 6.34
N ALA A 24 -30.45 13.08 6.39
CA ALA A 24 -29.83 14.20 7.06
C ALA A 24 -29.86 13.93 8.58
N GLN A 25 -29.19 12.86 9.00
CA GLN A 25 -28.73 12.70 10.36
C GLN A 25 -27.49 13.57 10.39
N ALA A 26 -27.47 14.58 11.25
CA ALA A 26 -26.24 15.31 11.48
C ALA A 26 -25.25 14.30 12.09
N ASP A 27 -24.35 13.75 11.27
CA ASP A 27 -23.35 12.80 11.75
C ASP A 27 -22.62 13.46 12.91
N THR A 28 -22.67 12.79 14.07
CA THR A 28 -22.01 13.31 15.25
C THR A 28 -20.51 13.17 15.06
N LEU A 29 -19.75 13.97 15.80
CA LEU A 29 -18.28 13.88 15.78
C LEU A 29 -17.78 12.45 16.03
N VAL A 30 -18.51 11.68 16.84
CA VAL A 30 -18.21 10.28 17.16
C VAL A 30 -18.39 9.39 15.94
N ASP A 31 -19.50 9.54 15.21
CA ASP A 31 -19.78 8.74 14.00
C ASP A 31 -18.72 8.98 12.91
N ILE A 32 -18.30 10.25 12.73
CA ILE A 32 -17.25 10.60 11.78
C ILE A 32 -15.89 10.04 12.21
N TYR A 33 -15.62 10.01 13.52
CA TYR A 33 -14.40 9.41 14.05
C TYR A 33 -14.35 7.90 13.81
N GLU A 34 -15.44 7.17 14.07
CA GLU A 34 -15.52 5.73 13.80
C GLU A 34 -15.33 5.43 12.31
N LEU A 35 -16.01 6.21 11.45
CA LEU A 35 -15.87 6.09 9.99
C LEU A 35 -14.42 6.37 9.55
N ALA A 36 -13.77 7.37 10.15
CA ALA A 36 -12.38 7.71 9.86
C ALA A 36 -11.41 6.64 10.37
N LEU A 37 -11.66 6.02 11.52
CA LEU A 37 -10.82 4.93 12.04
C LEU A 37 -10.78 3.73 11.08
N GLU A 38 -11.90 3.42 10.43
CA GLU A 38 -11.97 2.34 9.45
C GLU A 38 -11.36 2.71 8.08
N ASN A 39 -11.39 3.99 7.69
CA ASN A 39 -11.08 4.41 6.31
C ASN A 39 -9.83 5.30 6.15
N ASP A 40 -9.24 5.82 7.22
CA ASP A 40 -8.10 6.73 7.16
C ASP A 40 -6.83 6.02 6.64
N ALA A 41 -6.33 6.48 5.49
CA ALA A 41 -5.16 5.91 4.83
C ALA A 41 -3.86 6.18 5.61
N GLN A 42 -3.78 7.29 6.34
CA GLN A 42 -2.59 7.63 7.12
C GLN A 42 -2.44 6.67 8.30
N LEU A 43 -3.51 6.41 9.04
CA LEU A 43 -3.54 5.45 10.15
C LEU A 43 -3.23 4.03 9.65
N LYS A 44 -3.81 3.59 8.53
CA LYS A 44 -3.50 2.26 7.95
C LYS A 44 -2.03 2.11 7.58
N THR A 45 -1.41 3.17 7.05
CA THR A 45 0.03 3.18 6.75
C THR A 45 0.85 3.02 8.03
N GLN A 46 0.48 3.72 9.09
CA GLN A 46 1.15 3.63 10.39
C GLN A 46 0.96 2.26 11.06
N ILE A 47 -0.22 1.65 10.94
CA ILE A 47 -0.46 0.27 11.40
C ILE A 47 0.43 -0.71 10.64
N ALA A 48 0.55 -0.56 9.32
CA ALA A 48 1.43 -1.41 8.52
C ALA A 48 2.91 -1.23 8.90
N GLN A 49 3.34 -0.01 9.18
CA GLN A 49 4.69 0.29 9.68
C GLN A 49 4.93 -0.32 11.06
N TYR A 50 4.00 -0.13 12.00
CA TYR A 50 4.06 -0.78 13.32
C TYR A 50 4.18 -2.29 13.21
N ASN A 51 3.36 -2.92 12.37
CA ASN A 51 3.41 -4.36 12.13
C ASN A 51 4.74 -4.81 11.52
N ALA A 52 5.39 -3.98 10.68
CA ALA A 52 6.72 -4.30 10.16
C ALA A 52 7.79 -4.17 11.26
N ASP A 53 7.69 -3.14 12.10
CA ASP A 53 8.67 -2.84 13.15
C ASP A 53 8.66 -3.88 14.28
N ILE A 54 7.49 -4.42 14.65
CA ILE A 54 7.43 -5.52 15.63
C ILE A 54 8.06 -6.83 15.12
N GLU A 55 8.11 -7.05 13.80
CA GLU A 55 8.78 -8.21 13.23
C GLU A 55 10.31 -8.06 13.26
N LEU A 56 10.83 -6.81 13.30
CA LEU A 56 12.26 -6.57 13.46
C LEU A 56 12.78 -7.06 14.82
N GLU A 57 11.99 -6.95 15.89
CA GLU A 57 12.35 -7.53 17.20
C GLU A 57 12.52 -9.05 17.08
N LYS A 58 11.59 -9.72 16.40
CA LYS A 58 11.66 -11.18 16.19
C LYS A 58 12.87 -11.57 15.33
N LEU A 59 13.17 -10.78 14.30
CA LEU A 59 14.37 -10.98 13.49
C LEU A 59 15.64 -10.80 14.31
N ALA A 60 15.69 -9.80 15.20
CA ALA A 60 16.81 -9.56 16.09
C ALA A 60 16.98 -10.66 17.15
N LEU A 61 15.90 -11.36 17.51
CA LEU A 61 15.94 -12.54 18.38
C LEU A 61 16.46 -13.79 17.64
N ALA A 62 16.25 -13.91 16.33
CA ALA A 62 16.55 -15.12 15.55
C ALA A 62 18.00 -15.66 15.65
N PRO A 63 19.06 -14.82 15.76
CA PRO A 63 20.44 -15.31 15.96
C PRO A 63 20.70 -15.93 17.34
N LEU A 64 19.85 -15.62 18.32
CA LEU A 64 19.94 -16.17 19.69
C LEU A 64 19.17 -17.49 19.83
N LEU A 65 18.40 -17.87 18.82
CA LEU A 65 17.64 -19.12 18.78
C LEU A 65 18.42 -20.21 18.03
N PRO A 66 18.17 -21.50 18.32
CA PRO A 66 18.67 -22.59 17.50
C PRO A 66 18.17 -22.46 16.06
N GLN A 67 19.08 -22.56 15.09
CA GLN A 67 18.77 -22.54 13.68
C GLN A 67 19.00 -23.93 13.09
N ALA A 68 17.94 -24.51 12.53
CA ALA A 68 18.01 -25.75 11.76
C ALA A 68 17.98 -25.41 10.27
N ARG A 69 18.85 -26.06 9.49
CA ARG A 69 18.88 -25.98 8.03
C ARG A 69 18.82 -27.39 7.48
N ALA A 70 18.07 -27.57 6.40
CA ALA A 70 18.05 -28.81 5.64
C ALA A 70 18.25 -28.45 4.17
N GLY A 71 19.11 -29.20 3.50
CA GLY A 71 19.47 -29.02 2.10
C GLY A 71 19.34 -30.32 1.33
N TYR A 72 19.13 -30.16 0.02
CA TYR A 72 19.28 -31.20 -0.97
C TYR A 72 20.17 -30.65 -2.06
N SER A 73 21.24 -31.37 -2.39
CA SER A 73 22.17 -31.01 -3.45
C SER A 73 22.21 -32.13 -4.47
N PHE A 74 22.12 -31.75 -5.73
CA PHE A 74 22.38 -32.61 -6.87
C PHE A 74 23.50 -31.96 -7.68
N THR A 75 24.57 -32.70 -7.93
CA THR A 75 25.71 -32.26 -8.73
C THR A 75 26.00 -33.30 -9.78
N ASP A 76 25.96 -32.89 -11.03
CA ASP A 76 26.39 -33.69 -12.16
C ASP A 76 27.66 -33.08 -12.74
N SER A 77 28.66 -33.91 -12.99
CA SER A 77 29.98 -33.50 -13.43
C SER A 77 30.51 -34.46 -14.48
N GLU A 78 30.63 -33.97 -15.70
CA GLU A 78 31.26 -34.66 -16.83
C GLU A 78 32.71 -34.19 -16.98
N ASN A 79 33.64 -35.12 -17.13
CA ASN A 79 35.05 -34.84 -17.34
C ASN A 79 35.58 -35.61 -18.54
N ASP A 80 35.91 -34.85 -19.58
CA ASP A 80 36.49 -35.35 -20.83
C ASP A 80 38.00 -35.20 -20.82
N SER A 81 38.70 -36.32 -20.95
CA SER A 81 40.16 -36.35 -21.04
C SER A 81 40.60 -37.12 -22.29
N THR A 82 41.07 -36.40 -23.30
CA THR A 82 41.75 -36.98 -24.48
C THR A 82 43.25 -37.05 -24.26
N ARG A 83 43.83 -38.24 -24.46
CA ARG A 83 45.28 -38.47 -24.32
C ARG A 83 45.81 -39.22 -25.55
N PRO A 84 46.98 -38.83 -26.08
CA PRO A 84 47.60 -39.55 -27.19
C PRO A 84 48.14 -40.90 -26.72
N ASN A 85 47.84 -41.96 -27.46
CA ASN A 85 48.37 -43.30 -27.26
C ASN A 85 49.09 -43.78 -28.54
N VAL A 86 50.19 -44.50 -28.39
CA VAL A 86 50.96 -45.02 -29.53
C VAL A 86 50.65 -46.50 -29.71
N VAL A 87 50.15 -46.87 -30.89
CA VAL A 87 49.81 -48.25 -31.23
C VAL A 87 50.67 -48.71 -32.41
N PHE A 88 51.08 -49.98 -32.40
CA PHE A 88 51.80 -50.59 -33.51
C PHE A 88 50.82 -50.91 -34.64
N ASN A 89 51.09 -50.41 -35.84
CA ASN A 89 50.34 -50.72 -37.05
C ASN A 89 51.03 -51.85 -37.82
N ASP A 90 50.35 -52.99 -37.93
CA ASP A 90 50.85 -54.23 -38.57
C ASP A 90 50.39 -54.36 -40.04
N ASP A 91 50.13 -53.25 -40.72
CA ASP A 91 49.81 -53.23 -42.14
C ASP A 91 51.07 -53.58 -42.99
N PRO A 92 51.06 -54.65 -43.80
CA PRO A 92 52.20 -55.10 -44.58
C PRO A 92 52.66 -54.11 -45.67
N LEU A 93 51.88 -53.07 -46.00
CA LEU A 93 52.28 -52.02 -46.94
C LEU A 93 52.94 -50.80 -46.25
N ASN A 94 52.74 -50.59 -44.95
CA ASN A 94 53.32 -49.48 -44.20
C ASN A 94 53.48 -49.80 -42.69
N PRO A 95 54.44 -50.67 -42.32
CA PRO A 95 54.66 -51.05 -40.93
C PRO A 95 55.28 -49.88 -40.15
N GLY A 96 54.68 -49.53 -39.00
CA GLY A 96 55.13 -48.39 -38.21
C GLY A 96 54.34 -48.15 -36.92
N PHE A 97 54.61 -47.02 -36.29
CA PHE A 97 53.89 -46.54 -35.10
C PHE A 97 52.87 -45.48 -35.52
N ASP A 98 51.62 -45.64 -35.08
CA ASP A 98 50.58 -44.64 -35.28
C ASP A 98 50.18 -44.01 -33.95
N GLN A 99 49.91 -42.70 -33.97
CA GLN A 99 49.43 -41.97 -32.80
C GLN A 99 47.92 -41.83 -32.90
N ILE A 100 47.20 -42.48 -32.00
CA ILE A 100 45.75 -42.38 -31.91
C ILE A 100 45.35 -41.62 -30.64
N ASP A 101 44.33 -40.78 -30.75
CA ASP A 101 43.78 -40.07 -29.60
C ASP A 101 42.75 -40.96 -28.89
N VAL A 102 42.95 -41.19 -27.59
CA VAL A 102 42.01 -41.93 -26.75
C VAL A 102 41.29 -40.93 -25.85
N THR A 103 39.99 -40.77 -26.07
CA THR A 103 39.12 -39.94 -25.21
C THR A 103 38.49 -40.80 -24.12
N SER A 104 38.64 -40.39 -22.87
CA SER A 104 37.96 -40.95 -21.71
C SER A 104 36.95 -39.94 -21.19
N VAL A 105 35.68 -40.34 -21.12
CA VAL A 105 34.59 -39.56 -20.52
C VAL A 105 34.35 -40.15 -19.13
N THR A 106 34.34 -39.31 -18.10
CA THR A 106 33.97 -39.70 -16.74
C THR A 106 32.80 -38.84 -16.27
N GLU A 107 31.65 -39.47 -16.14
CA GLU A 107 30.45 -38.85 -15.56
C GLU A 107 30.41 -39.16 -14.06
N THR A 108 30.21 -38.13 -13.24
CA THR A 108 30.05 -38.25 -11.79
C THR A 108 28.77 -37.55 -11.37
N GLU A 109 27.80 -38.35 -10.98
CA GLU A 109 26.54 -37.89 -10.39
C GLU A 109 26.65 -37.99 -8.86
N THR A 110 26.32 -36.91 -8.16
CA THR A 110 26.32 -36.85 -6.70
C THR A 110 25.01 -36.24 -6.22
N ASP A 111 24.21 -37.05 -5.52
CA ASP A 111 23.04 -36.63 -4.78
C ASP A 111 23.34 -36.65 -3.27
N GLY A 112 22.81 -35.65 -2.55
CA GLY A 112 23.06 -35.52 -1.12
C GLY A 112 21.93 -34.80 -0.42
N TYR A 113 21.57 -35.31 0.76
CA TYR A 113 20.70 -34.63 1.71
C TYR A 113 21.52 -34.26 2.93
N ASP A 114 21.43 -33.01 3.37
CA ASP A 114 22.07 -32.53 4.59
C ASP A 114 21.04 -31.94 5.55
N VAL A 115 21.27 -32.15 6.85
CA VAL A 115 20.52 -31.49 7.92
C VAL A 115 21.54 -31.02 8.95
N SER A 116 21.51 -29.73 9.27
CA SER A 116 22.40 -29.11 10.26
C SER A 116 21.61 -28.32 11.29
N LEU A 117 22.03 -28.41 12.56
CA LEU A 117 21.48 -27.62 13.66
C LEU A 117 22.62 -26.82 14.30
N SER A 118 22.43 -25.50 14.41
CA SER A 118 23.41 -24.58 14.98
C SER A 118 22.74 -23.73 16.06
N GLN A 119 23.37 -23.62 17.24
CA GLN A 119 22.88 -22.76 18.33
C GLN A 119 24.04 -21.95 18.90
N THR A 120 23.84 -20.65 18.98
CA THR A 120 24.77 -19.73 19.64
C THR A 120 24.60 -19.85 21.16
N LEU A 121 25.64 -20.29 21.87
CA LEU A 121 25.57 -20.38 23.34
C LEU A 121 25.72 -19.03 24.03
N PHE A 122 26.54 -18.14 23.47
CA PHE A 122 26.74 -16.79 23.98
C PHE A 122 27.23 -15.86 22.86
N ASP A 123 26.47 -14.80 22.60
CA ASP A 123 26.85 -13.70 21.71
C ASP A 123 26.31 -12.39 22.28
N LEU A 124 27.24 -11.54 22.73
CA LEU A 124 26.92 -10.26 23.32
C LEU A 124 26.38 -9.27 22.29
N SER A 125 26.87 -9.32 21.05
CA SER A 125 26.43 -8.47 19.95
C SER A 125 24.97 -8.78 19.60
N ALA A 126 24.63 -10.06 19.46
CA ALA A 126 23.26 -10.50 19.21
C ALA A 126 22.31 -10.12 20.36
N TRP A 127 22.77 -10.19 21.62
CA TRP A 127 21.98 -9.76 22.78
C TRP A 127 21.64 -8.26 22.76
N PHE A 128 22.65 -7.42 22.47
CA PHE A 128 22.42 -5.98 22.30
C PHE A 128 21.55 -5.68 21.08
N GLY A 129 21.67 -6.46 20.00
CA GLY A 129 20.79 -6.37 18.83
C GLY A 129 19.33 -6.64 19.17
N TRP A 130 19.03 -7.72 19.91
CA TRP A 130 17.67 -8.00 20.39
C TRP A 130 17.15 -6.88 21.30
N ARG A 131 17.98 -6.40 22.24
CA ARG A 131 17.60 -5.30 23.13
C ARG A 131 17.27 -4.01 22.36
N ALA A 132 18.07 -3.67 21.35
CA ALA A 132 17.79 -2.53 20.47
C ALA A 132 16.48 -2.73 19.68
N GLY A 133 16.22 -3.94 19.18
CA GLY A 133 14.95 -4.30 18.53
C GLY A 133 13.75 -4.10 19.45
N LYS A 134 13.87 -4.44 20.74
CA LYS A 134 12.82 -4.21 21.74
C LYS A 134 12.54 -2.72 21.97
N GLU A 135 13.56 -1.88 22.02
CA GLU A 135 13.37 -0.43 22.10
C GLU A 135 12.74 0.14 20.82
N GLN A 136 13.09 -0.42 19.65
CA GLN A 136 12.46 -0.08 18.37
C GLN A 136 10.96 -0.40 18.37
N THR A 137 10.55 -1.54 18.92
CA THR A 137 9.14 -1.91 19.08
C THR A 137 8.39 -0.95 20.00
N GLN A 138 8.99 -0.55 21.12
CA GLN A 138 8.40 0.47 22.00
C GLN A 138 8.25 1.83 21.29
N GLN A 139 9.24 2.22 20.48
CA GLN A 139 9.14 3.43 19.66
C GLN A 139 8.00 3.32 18.64
N ALA A 140 7.85 2.18 17.97
CA ALA A 140 6.79 1.94 17.01
C ALA A 140 5.39 2.01 17.66
N GLU A 141 5.24 1.47 18.87
CA GLU A 141 4.00 1.59 19.65
C GLU A 141 3.67 3.05 19.98
N ALA A 142 4.66 3.82 20.41
CA ALA A 142 4.49 5.25 20.69
C ALA A 142 4.11 6.03 19.41
N ASN A 143 4.71 5.71 18.27
CA ASN A 143 4.39 6.32 16.98
C ASN A 143 2.95 5.99 16.54
N LEU A 144 2.51 4.74 16.71
CA LEU A 144 1.14 4.35 16.43
C LEU A 144 0.14 5.10 17.33
N SER A 145 0.45 5.22 18.62
CA SER A 145 -0.38 6.00 19.57
C SER A 145 -0.44 7.49 19.17
N ALA A 146 0.68 8.09 18.75
CA ALA A 146 0.70 9.46 18.25
C ALA A 146 -0.15 9.61 16.98
N ALA A 147 -0.05 8.67 16.04
CA ALA A 147 -0.86 8.69 14.82
C ALA A 147 -2.37 8.58 15.09
N GLN A 148 -2.77 7.81 16.10
CA GLN A 148 -4.16 7.75 16.56
C GLN A 148 -4.63 9.09 17.13
N GLN A 149 -3.79 9.75 17.94
CA GLN A 149 -4.10 11.10 18.45
C GLN A 149 -4.20 12.12 17.33
N ASP A 150 -3.30 12.07 16.35
CA ASP A 150 -3.35 12.94 15.17
C ASP A 150 -4.63 12.72 14.36
N LEU A 151 -5.12 11.48 14.23
CA LEU A 151 -6.41 11.20 13.60
C LEU A 151 -7.55 11.92 14.33
N ILE A 152 -7.60 11.84 15.66
CA ILE A 152 -8.60 12.54 16.47
C ILE A 152 -8.56 14.04 16.18
N VAL A 153 -7.37 14.65 16.21
CA VAL A 153 -7.21 16.10 15.95
C VAL A 153 -7.67 16.46 14.55
N ARG A 154 -7.31 15.68 13.51
CA ARG A 154 -7.72 15.94 12.12
C ARG A 154 -9.25 15.86 11.96
N VAL A 155 -9.89 14.84 12.54
CA VAL A 155 -11.35 14.68 12.48
C VAL A 155 -12.05 15.86 13.14
N VAL A 156 -11.59 16.26 14.33
CA VAL A 156 -12.13 17.41 15.06
C VAL A 156 -11.99 18.71 14.25
N GLN A 157 -10.81 18.96 13.68
CA GLN A 157 -10.55 20.15 12.88
C GLN A 157 -11.41 20.18 11.60
N ALA A 158 -11.54 19.05 10.91
CA ALA A 158 -12.37 18.94 9.72
C ALA A 158 -13.86 19.20 10.03
N TYR A 159 -14.37 18.59 11.11
CA TYR A 159 -15.76 18.79 11.55
C TYR A 159 -16.08 20.26 11.85
N PHE A 160 -15.27 20.91 12.69
CA PHE A 160 -15.47 22.33 13.01
C PHE A 160 -15.20 23.25 11.82
N GLY A 161 -14.35 22.84 10.88
CA GLY A 161 -14.15 23.54 9.61
C GLY A 161 -15.43 23.57 8.78
N VAL A 162 -16.12 22.44 8.64
CA VAL A 162 -17.41 22.36 7.94
C VAL A 162 -18.47 23.18 8.66
N LEU A 163 -18.59 23.08 9.98
CA LEU A 163 -19.57 23.84 10.75
C LEU A 163 -19.39 25.36 10.57
N ARG A 164 -18.13 25.84 10.62
CA ARG A 164 -17.81 27.25 10.36
C ARG A 164 -18.16 27.67 8.93
N ALA A 165 -17.89 26.82 7.94
CA ALA A 165 -18.25 27.10 6.55
C ALA A 165 -19.77 27.20 6.36
N GLN A 166 -20.55 26.36 7.04
CA GLN A 166 -22.02 26.42 7.03
C GLN A 166 -22.53 27.73 7.66
N ASP A 167 -21.96 28.15 8.79
CA ASP A 167 -22.36 29.41 9.44
C ASP A 167 -22.00 30.64 8.60
N ASN A 168 -20.83 30.64 7.96
CA ASN A 168 -20.45 31.69 7.01
C ASN A 168 -21.43 31.74 5.81
N LEU A 169 -21.81 30.58 5.26
CA LEU A 169 -22.79 30.52 4.17
C LEU A 169 -24.14 31.11 4.59
N ARG A 170 -24.63 30.74 5.78
CA ARG A 170 -25.88 31.31 6.34
C ARG A 170 -25.80 32.82 6.51
N ALA A 171 -24.68 33.32 7.02
CA ALA A 171 -24.44 34.75 7.18
C ALA A 171 -24.48 35.48 5.83
N SER A 172 -23.76 34.98 4.82
CA SER A 172 -23.76 35.55 3.47
C SER A 172 -25.15 35.55 2.83
N GLN A 173 -25.91 34.46 2.94
CA GLN A 173 -27.29 34.38 2.43
C GLN A 173 -28.25 35.33 3.17
N SER A 174 -28.02 35.59 4.46
CA SER A 174 -28.83 36.56 5.21
C SER A 174 -28.54 38.00 4.75
N GLN A 175 -27.28 38.30 4.44
CA GLN A 175 -26.84 39.60 3.96
C GLN A 175 -27.35 39.87 2.54
N GLU A 176 -27.29 38.88 1.66
CA GLU A 176 -27.88 38.94 0.31
C GLU A 176 -29.37 39.27 0.37
N ARG A 177 -30.15 38.52 1.17
CA ARG A 177 -31.59 38.78 1.36
C ARG A 177 -31.88 40.15 2.00
N ALA A 178 -30.95 40.72 2.77
CA ALA A 178 -31.09 42.07 3.29
C ALA A 178 -30.88 43.11 2.18
N PHE A 179 -29.85 42.94 1.35
CA PHE A 179 -29.60 43.81 0.20
C PHE A 179 -30.70 43.73 -0.86
N GLU A 180 -31.23 42.54 -1.15
CA GLU A 180 -32.37 42.36 -2.07
C GLU A 180 -33.60 43.17 -1.61
N ARG A 181 -33.94 43.08 -0.32
CA ARG A 181 -35.05 43.86 0.26
C ARG A 181 -34.80 45.36 0.21
N GLN A 182 -33.56 45.79 0.42
CA GLN A 182 -33.20 47.20 0.29
C GLN A 182 -33.32 47.69 -1.15
N LEU A 183 -32.83 46.90 -2.12
CA LEU A 183 -32.95 47.18 -3.55
C LEU A 183 -34.41 47.28 -3.98
N GLU A 184 -35.25 46.35 -3.53
CA GLU A 184 -36.68 46.36 -3.83
C GLU A 184 -37.38 47.61 -3.28
N GLN A 185 -37.07 48.01 -2.04
CA GLN A 185 -37.59 49.26 -1.47
C GLN A 185 -37.14 50.50 -2.25
N THR A 186 -35.87 50.55 -2.68
CA THR A 186 -35.37 51.66 -3.51
C THR A 186 -36.08 51.69 -4.87
N ARG A 187 -36.27 50.54 -5.53
CA ARG A 187 -37.01 50.45 -6.80
C ARG A 187 -38.46 50.90 -6.66
N GLN A 188 -39.16 50.45 -5.61
CA GLN A 188 -40.55 50.87 -5.36
C GLN A 188 -40.63 52.39 -5.13
N ARG A 189 -39.68 52.99 -4.41
CA ARG A 189 -39.59 54.45 -4.21
C ARG A 189 -39.30 55.23 -5.51
N PHE A 190 -38.54 54.63 -6.43
CA PHE A 190 -38.32 55.18 -7.77
C PHE A 190 -39.60 55.15 -8.62
N GLU A 191 -40.33 54.03 -8.63
CA GLU A 191 -41.58 53.89 -9.41
C GLU A 191 -42.68 54.85 -8.96
N VAL A 192 -42.77 55.18 -7.68
CA VAL A 192 -43.73 56.20 -7.17
C VAL A 192 -43.26 57.64 -7.36
N GLY A 193 -42.12 57.87 -8.04
CA GLY A 193 -41.63 59.21 -8.43
C GLY A 193 -41.01 60.03 -7.30
N LEU A 194 -40.55 59.39 -6.22
CA LEU A 194 -39.99 60.06 -5.03
C LEU A 194 -38.46 60.18 -5.04
N ILE A 195 -37.74 59.65 -6.05
CA ILE A 195 -36.28 59.76 -6.23
C ILE A 195 -35.88 59.85 -7.73
N ALA A 196 -34.76 60.53 -8.04
CA ALA A 196 -34.27 60.75 -9.41
C ALA A 196 -33.42 59.57 -9.92
N ILE A 197 -33.38 59.39 -11.26
CA ILE A 197 -32.84 58.22 -12.00
C ILE A 197 -31.35 57.89 -11.74
N THR A 198 -30.63 58.71 -11.00
CA THR A 198 -29.20 58.57 -10.70
C THR A 198 -28.90 57.91 -9.35
N ASP A 199 -29.92 57.65 -8.51
CA ASP A 199 -29.79 57.08 -7.15
C ASP A 199 -30.29 55.61 -7.07
N VAL A 200 -30.62 55.00 -8.21
CA VAL A 200 -31.05 53.61 -8.40
C VAL A 200 -29.96 52.74 -9.00
#